data_AF-A0A8J7NF46-F1
#
_entry.id   AF-A0A8J7NF46-F1
#
_cell.length_a   1.000
_cell.length_b   1.000
_cell.length_c   1.000
_cell.angle_alpha   90.00
_cell.angle_beta   90.00
_cell.angle_gamma   90.00
#
_symmetry.space_group_name_H-M   'P 1'
#
loop_
_entity.id
_entity.type
_entity.pdbx_description
1 polymer ?
#
loop_
_entity_poly.entity_id
_entity_poly.type
_entity_poly.pdbx_seq_one_letter_code
_entity_poly.pdbx_strand_id
1 'polypeptide(L)' 'MSLTASPGVGRGFCARCGTPVCFENAGLPGEIRVSAAALDNPLADRPEGHDVRSEHLPWLALADDLPRSPGVSLTSM' A
#
# COMPACT_ATOMS: atom_id res chain seq x y z
N MET A 1 -3.15 21.05 -6.92
CA MET A 1 -2.94 19.79 -6.18
C MET A 1 -4.32 19.14 -6.06
N SER A 2 -4.62 18.14 -6.88
CA SER A 2 -5.97 17.52 -6.92
C SER A 2 -5.90 16.16 -6.24
N LEU A 3 -6.71 15.97 -5.21
CA LEU A 3 -6.85 14.74 -4.45
C LEU A 3 -8.17 14.09 -4.86
N THR A 4 -8.13 12.91 -5.47
CA THR A 4 -9.33 12.06 -5.56
C THR A 4 -9.58 11.45 -4.18
N ALA A 5 -10.39 12.14 -3.38
CA ALA A 5 -10.74 11.71 -2.03
C ALA A 5 -11.84 10.64 -2.08
N SER A 6 -11.46 9.38 -1.89
CA SER A 6 -12.39 8.43 -1.29
C SER A 6 -12.56 8.83 0.18
N PRO A 7 -13.78 8.90 0.74
CA PRO A 7 -13.99 9.28 2.13
C PRO A 7 -13.11 8.45 3.07
N GLY A 8 -12.39 9.12 3.98
CA GLY A 8 -11.50 8.45 4.94
C GLY A 8 -10.15 7.99 4.39
N VAL A 9 -9.77 8.37 3.17
CA VAL A 9 -8.46 8.03 2.59
C VAL A 9 -7.66 9.30 2.29
N GLY A 10 -6.41 9.33 2.78
CA GLY A 10 -5.40 10.33 2.45
C GLY A 10 -4.34 9.75 1.50
N ARG A 11 -3.89 10.54 0.53
CA ARG A 11 -2.76 10.18 -0.35
C ARG A 11 -1.80 11.35 -0.47
N GLY A 12 -0.52 11.09 -0.23
CA GLY A 12 0.57 12.05 -0.42
C GLY A 12 1.26 11.84 -1.76
N PHE A 13 1.58 12.94 -2.43
CA PHE A 13 2.23 12.95 -3.75
C PHE A 13 3.49 13.81 -3.72
N CYS A 14 4.51 13.41 -4.47
CA CYS A 14 5.70 14.24 -4.69
C CYS A 14 5.30 15.56 -5.36
N ALA A 15 5.62 16.68 -4.74
CA ALA A 15 5.26 18.00 -5.25
C ALA A 15 5.90 18.34 -6.62
N ARG A 16 6.98 17.65 -7.00
CA ARG A 16 7.71 17.89 -8.25
C ARG A 16 7.17 17.09 -9.43
N CYS A 17 6.90 15.80 -9.24
CA CYS A 17 6.55 14.88 -10.33
C CYS A 17 5.17 14.22 -10.19
N GLY A 18 4.48 14.42 -9.07
CA GLY A 18 3.15 13.85 -8.83
C GLY A 18 3.13 12.37 -8.51
N THR A 19 4.28 11.71 -8.32
CA THR A 19 4.35 10.29 -7.94
C THR A 19 3.68 10.10 -6.56
N PRO A 20 2.81 9.09 -6.39
CA PRO A 20 2.26 8.75 -5.08
C PRO A 20 3.36 8.19 -4.17
N VAL A 21 3.48 8.75 -2.96
CA VAL A 21 4.55 8.40 -2.01
C VAL A 21 3.98 7.70 -0.79
N CYS A 22 2.87 8.19 -0.25
CA CYS A 22 2.26 7.62 0.95
C CYS A 22 0.73 7.60 0.90
N PHE A 23 0.17 6.80 1.80
CA PHE A 23 -1.26 6.56 1.94
C PHE A 23 -1.62 6.44 3.42
N GLU A 24 -2.75 7.02 3.79
CA GLU A 24 -3.36 6.94 5.11
C GLU A 24 -4.82 6.53 4.96
N ASN A 25 -5.33 5.75 5.92
CA ASN A 25 -6.72 5.32 5.96
C ASN A 25 -7.28 5.58 7.35
N ALA A 26 -8.43 6.24 7.44
CA ALA A 26 -9.13 6.50 8.69
C ALA A 26 -9.53 5.21 9.43
N GLY A 27 -9.64 4.07 8.73
CA GLY A 27 -9.82 2.75 9.34
C GLY A 27 -8.57 2.20 10.04
N LEU A 28 -7.41 2.86 9.89
CA LEU A 28 -6.11 2.49 10.47
C LEU A 28 -5.44 3.75 11.07
N PRO A 29 -6.04 4.34 12.11
CA PRO A 29 -5.55 5.59 12.68
C PRO A 29 -4.14 5.41 13.26
N GLY A 30 -3.24 6.33 12.91
CA GLY A 30 -1.84 6.30 13.37
C GLY A 30 -0.88 5.56 12.44
N GLU A 31 -1.38 4.92 11.38
CA GLU A 31 -0.53 4.26 10.38
C GLU A 31 -0.40 5.10 9.10
N ILE A 32 0.85 5.24 8.63
CA ILE A 32 1.18 5.76 7.31
C ILE A 32 1.83 4.64 6.52
N ARG A 33 1.26 4.30 5.36
CA ARG A 33 1.90 3.37 4.42
C ARG A 33 2.71 4.15 3.41
N VAL A 34 3.96 3.76 3.20
CA VAL A 34 4.87 4.37 2.22
C VAL A 34 5.09 3.40 1.07
N SER A 35 5.11 3.91 -0.15
CA SER A 35 5.47 3.10 -1.32
C SER A 35 6.91 2.64 -1.20
N ALA A 36 7.15 1.32 -1.22
CA ALA A 36 8.50 0.76 -1.14
C ALA A 36 9.43 1.31 -2.24
N ALA A 37 8.89 1.57 -3.44
CA ALA A 37 9.63 2.14 -4.56
C ALA A 37 10.06 3.60 -4.35
N ALA A 38 9.54 4.28 -3.33
CA ALA A 38 9.93 5.64 -2.96
C ALA A 38 11.02 5.70 -1.88
N LEU A 39 11.44 4.55 -1.33
CA LEU A 39 12.51 4.46 -0.34
C LEU A 39 13.89 4.57 -1.01
N ASP A 40 14.88 5.07 -0.27
CA ASP A 40 16.26 5.19 -0.76
C ASP A 40 16.88 3.82 -1.09
N ASN A 41 16.49 2.78 -0.35
CA ASN A 41 16.89 1.40 -0.60
C ASN A 41 15.65 0.48 -0.72
N PRO A 42 15.01 0.42 -1.89
CA PRO A 42 13.77 -0.33 -2.08
C PRO A 42 13.95 -1.85 -2.01
N LEU A 43 15.19 -2.34 -1.97
CA LEU A 43 15.53 -3.76 -1.86
C LEU A 43 15.91 -4.18 -0.43
N ALA A 44 15.93 -3.24 0.52
CA ALA A 44 16.26 -3.52 1.92
C ALA A 44 15.25 -4.48 2.54
N ASP A 45 13.97 -4.26 2.24
CA ASP A 45 12.85 -5.02 2.79
C ASP A 45 12.11 -5.78 1.68
N ARG A 46 11.61 -6.96 2.01
CA ARG A 46 10.82 -7.79 1.09
C ARG A 46 9.37 -7.81 1.55
N PRO A 47 8.41 -7.94 0.62
CA PRO A 47 7.02 -8.17 1.00
C PRO A 47 6.90 -9.43 1.86
N GLU A 48 6.12 -9.32 2.94
CA GLU A 48 5.84 -10.44 3.85
C GLU A 48 4.49 -11.10 3.56
N GLY A 49 3.66 -10.49 2.73
CA GLY A 49 2.30 -10.95 2.45
C GLY A 49 1.57 -10.08 1.42
N HIS A 50 0.41 -10.57 1.01
CA HIS A 50 -0.52 -9.87 0.12
C HIS A 50 -1.84 -9.64 0.83
N ASP A 51 -2.15 -8.37 1.09
CA ASP A 51 -3.43 -7.94 1.64
C ASP A 51 -4.47 -7.68 0.54
N VAL A 52 -5.73 -7.60 0.94
CA VAL A 52 -6.86 -7.27 0.07
C VAL A 52 -6.97 -8.25 -1.12
N ARG A 53 -6.65 -9.53 -0.87
CA ARG A 53 -6.71 -10.59 -1.87
C ARG A 53 -8.11 -10.76 -2.47
N SER A 54 -9.15 -10.31 -1.78
CA SER A 54 -10.52 -10.29 -2.31
C SER A 54 -10.67 -9.46 -3.59
N GLU A 55 -9.81 -8.44 -3.78
CA GLU A 55 -9.80 -7.57 -4.97
C GLU A 55 -8.79 -8.02 -6.04
N HIS A 56 -8.09 -9.15 -5.81
CA HIS A 56 -7.05 -9.62 -6.72
C HIS A 56 -7.61 -10.05 -8.07
N LEU A 57 -6.99 -9.54 -9.14
CA LEU A 57 -7.43 -9.77 -10.50
C LEU A 57 -7.19 -11.23 -10.92
N PRO A 58 -8.18 -11.95 -11.49
CA PRO A 58 -8.04 -13.37 -11.83
C PRO A 58 -6.93 -13.70 -12.83
N TRP A 59 -6.54 -12.72 -13.66
CA TRP A 59 -5.52 -12.89 -14.69
C TRP A 59 -4.09 -12.57 -14.19
N LEU A 60 -3.94 -12.00 -12.99
CA LEU A 60 -2.63 -11.69 -12.42
C LEU A 60 -2.05 -12.93 -11.73
N ALA A 61 -0.85 -13.36 -12.11
CA ALA A 61 -0.13 -14.42 -11.41
C ALA A 61 1.03 -13.81 -10.61
N LEU A 62 1.06 -14.05 -9.30
CA LEU A 62 2.16 -13.66 -8.41
C LEU A 62 2.98 -14.90 -8.11
N ALA A 63 4.23 -14.91 -8.59
CA ALA A 63 5.13 -16.06 -8.52
C ALA A 63 5.88 -16.11 -7.17
N ASP A 64 5.12 -16.19 -6.08
CA ASP A 64 5.62 -16.31 -4.71
C ASP A 64 4.68 -17.15 -3.84
N ASP A 65 5.18 -17.60 -2.69
CA ASP A 65 4.44 -18.40 -1.71
C ASP A 65 4.03 -17.59 -0.48
N LEU A 66 3.96 -16.26 -0.58
CA LEU A 66 3.67 -15.40 0.57
C LEU A 66 2.21 -15.57 1.06
N PRO A 67 1.95 -15.35 2.36
CA PRO A 67 0.61 -15.29 2.92
C PRO A 67 -0.33 -14.35 2.15
N ARG A 68 -1.60 -14.74 2.03
CA ARG A 68 -2.63 -13.99 1.29
C ARG A 68 -3.86 -13.77 2.16
N SER A 69 -4.10 -12.52 2.55
CA SER A 69 -5.24 -12.12 3.38
C SER A 69 -6.35 -11.51 2.52
N PRO A 70 -7.63 -11.85 2.74
CA PRO A 70 -8.74 -11.30 1.95
C PRO A 70 -8.93 -9.79 2.15
N GLY A 71 -8.56 -9.25 3.31
CA GLY A 71 -8.58 -7.84 3.66
C GLY A 71 -7.22 -7.33 4.09
N VAL A 72 -7.18 -6.16 4.73
CA VAL A 72 -5.93 -5.63 5.31
C VAL A 72 -5.61 -6.42 6.58
N SER A 73 -4.43 -7.04 6.65
CA SER A 73 -3.95 -7.69 7.86
C SER A 73 -3.62 -6.60 8.89
N LEU A 74 -4.26 -6.69 10.07
CA LEU A 74 -3.98 -5.83 11.22
C LEU A 74 -2.79 -6.34 12.05
N THR A 75 -1.89 -7.11 11.45
CA THR A 75 -0.71 -7.62 12.14
C THR A 75 0.29 -6.47 12.27
N SER A 76 0.04 -5.57 13.21
CA SER A 76 0.99 -4.56 13.64
C SER A 76 1.82 -5.16 14.78
N MET A 77 3.06 -5.55 14.45
CA MET A 77 4.32 -5.39 15.20
C MET A 77 5.35 -6.43 14.75
#